data_AF-A0A7W0US29-F1
#
_entry.id   AF-A0A7W0US29-F1
#
_cell.length_a   1.000
_cell.length_b   1.000
_cell.length_c   1.000
_cell.angle_alpha   90.00
_cell.angle_beta   90.00
_cell.angle_gamma   90.00
#
_symmetry.space_group_name_H-M   'P 1'
#
loop_
_entity.id
_entity.type
_entity.pdbx_description
1 polymer ?
#
loop_
_entity_poly.entity_id
_entity_poly.type
_entity_poly.pdbx_seq_one_letter_code
_entity_poly.pdbx_strand_id
1 'polypeptide(L)'
;MLPPCANGATARTLEELGATTINVSTDLAASELAELRAACTAPLDVYVEVPDDQGGFVRFYEVPEIIRAAAPLYVKLGIRNAPNIYPAGLHLEDLAIKLGRERVRRAELVLRMLRERAPDPRVASANNR
;
A
#
# COMPACT_ATOMS: atom_id res chain seq x y z
N MET A 1 -1.56 -5.10 18.72
CA MET A 1 -1.71 -4.95 17.26
C MET A 1 -1.77 -6.35 16.68
N LEU A 2 -2.78 -6.69 15.87
CA LEU A 2 -2.78 -7.99 15.19
C LEU A 2 -1.55 -8.08 14.27
N PRO A 3 -0.85 -9.23 14.22
CA PRO A 3 0.22 -9.43 13.26
C PRO A 3 -0.31 -9.30 11.82
N PRO A 4 0.49 -8.78 10.88
CA PRO A 4 0.06 -8.61 9.50
C PRO A 4 -0.26 -9.96 8.83
N CYS A 5 -1.24 -9.97 7.94
CA CYS A 5 -1.71 -11.16 7.23
C CYS A 5 -0.75 -11.53 6.09
N ALA A 6 -0.28 -12.77 6.08
CA ALA A 6 0.73 -13.25 5.11
C ALA A 6 0.20 -14.31 4.11
N ASN A 7 -1.04 -14.78 4.24
CA ASN A 7 -1.58 -15.82 3.37
C ASN A 7 -3.11 -15.76 3.23
N GLY A 8 -3.64 -16.39 2.18
CA GLY A 8 -5.07 -16.36 1.86
C GLY A 8 -5.98 -16.97 2.93
N ALA A 9 -5.56 -18.04 3.61
CA ALA A 9 -6.37 -18.68 4.65
C ALA A 9 -6.63 -17.73 5.85
N THR A 10 -5.60 -17.01 6.26
CA THR A 10 -5.69 -16.00 7.33
C THR A 10 -6.57 -14.83 6.87
N ALA A 11 -6.39 -14.35 5.63
CA ALA A 11 -7.20 -13.25 5.10
C ALA A 11 -8.69 -13.59 5.07
N ARG A 12 -9.04 -14.80 4.61
CA ARG A 12 -10.42 -15.30 4.64
C ARG A 12 -10.98 -15.35 6.05
N THR A 13 -10.20 -15.85 7.00
CA THR A 13 -10.63 -15.94 8.40
C THR A 13 -10.89 -14.55 8.99
N LEU A 14 -10.01 -13.58 8.71
CA LEU A 14 -10.19 -12.19 9.14
C LEU A 14 -11.46 -11.56 8.55
N GLU A 15 -11.73 -11.80 7.27
CA GLU A 15 -12.96 -11.34 6.61
C GLU A 15 -14.22 -11.98 7.22
N GLU A 16 -14.20 -13.29 7.48
CA GLU A 16 -15.31 -14.02 8.13
C GLU A 16 -15.57 -13.51 9.55
N LEU A 17 -14.53 -13.02 10.24
CA LEU A 17 -14.63 -12.34 11.55
C LEU A 17 -15.08 -10.87 11.46
N GLY A 18 -15.34 -10.35 10.26
CA GLY A 18 -15.88 -9.02 10.03
C GLY A 18 -14.84 -7.94 9.71
N ALA A 19 -13.61 -8.31 9.34
CA ALA A 19 -12.62 -7.32 8.89
C ALA A 19 -13.07 -6.64 7.59
N THR A 20 -13.15 -5.31 7.61
CA THR A 20 -13.53 -4.50 6.43
C THR A 20 -12.33 -4.13 5.54
N THR A 21 -11.11 -4.22 6.08
CA THR A 21 -9.84 -4.15 5.34
C THR A 21 -8.82 -5.07 6.00
N ILE A 22 -7.80 -5.50 5.25
CA ILE A 22 -6.79 -6.45 5.75
C ILE A 22 -5.39 -5.86 5.57
N ASN A 23 -4.69 -5.64 6.70
CA ASN A 23 -3.26 -5.30 6.71
C ASN A 23 -2.43 -6.54 6.40
N VAL A 24 -1.74 -6.50 5.27
CA VAL A 24 -0.88 -7.60 4.83
C VAL A 24 0.57 -7.35 5.20
N SER A 25 1.39 -8.40 5.17
CA SER A 25 2.84 -8.26 5.39
C SER A 25 3.46 -7.31 4.38
N THR A 26 4.45 -6.54 4.83
CA THR A 26 4.97 -5.38 4.10
C THR A 26 5.70 -5.76 2.82
N ASP A 27 6.34 -6.92 2.79
CA ASP A 27 7.29 -7.39 1.78
C ASP A 27 6.71 -8.38 0.76
N LEU A 28 5.40 -8.68 0.82
CA LEU A 28 4.76 -9.63 -0.09
C LEU A 28 4.87 -9.20 -1.56
N ALA A 29 5.27 -10.13 -2.42
CA ALA A 29 5.32 -9.98 -3.86
C ALA A 29 3.91 -9.87 -4.48
N ALA A 30 3.82 -9.36 -5.72
CA ALA A 30 2.55 -9.23 -6.42
C ALA A 30 1.79 -10.56 -6.58
N SER A 31 2.50 -11.69 -6.77
CA SER A 31 1.90 -13.02 -6.83
C SER A 31 1.27 -13.45 -5.50
N GLU A 32 1.94 -13.19 -4.38
CA GLU A 32 1.43 -13.52 -3.05
C GLU A 32 0.21 -12.66 -2.69
N LEU A 33 0.23 -11.38 -3.10
CA LEU A 33 -0.92 -10.49 -3.00
C LEU A 33 -2.11 -10.97 -3.86
N ALA A 34 -1.85 -11.57 -5.03
CA ALA A 34 -2.89 -12.16 -5.86
C ALA A 34 -3.54 -13.38 -5.18
N GLU A 35 -2.75 -14.21 -4.50
CA GLU A 35 -3.28 -15.34 -3.71
C GLU A 35 -4.18 -14.87 -2.56
N LEU A 36 -3.76 -13.83 -1.84
CA LEU A 36 -4.59 -13.16 -0.83
C LEU A 36 -5.88 -12.62 -1.45
N ARG A 37 -5.79 -11.96 -2.61
CA ARG A 37 -6.96 -11.42 -3.30
C ARG A 37 -7.92 -12.50 -3.76
N ALA A 38 -7.42 -13.67 -4.17
CA ALA A 38 -8.27 -14.81 -4.55
C ALA A 38 -9.02 -15.43 -3.36
N ALA A 39 -8.52 -15.25 -2.13
CA ALA A 39 -9.06 -15.89 -0.94
C ALA A 39 -10.05 -15.03 -0.13
N CYS A 40 -10.06 -13.71 -0.33
CA CYS A 40 -10.95 -12.78 0.37
C CYS A 40 -11.50 -11.72 -0.58
N THR A 41 -12.51 -10.94 -0.19
CA THR A 41 -13.03 -9.80 -0.97
C THR A 41 -12.72 -8.44 -0.35
N ALA A 42 -12.41 -8.39 0.95
CA ALA A 42 -12.01 -7.19 1.67
C ALA A 42 -10.79 -6.49 1.02
N PRO A 43 -10.78 -5.15 0.90
CA PRO A 43 -9.62 -4.43 0.39
C PRO A 43 -8.34 -4.70 1.20
N LEU A 44 -7.23 -4.87 0.49
CA LEU A 44 -5.92 -5.08 1.12
C LEU A 44 -5.23 -3.75 1.40
N ASP A 45 -4.59 -3.64 2.56
CA ASP A 45 -3.78 -2.51 2.98
C ASP A 45 -2.30 -2.83 2.72
N VAL A 46 -1.74 -2.32 1.63
CA VAL A 46 -0.42 -2.74 1.13
C VAL A 46 0.60 -1.62 1.26
N TYR A 47 1.65 -1.83 2.05
CA TYR A 47 2.77 -0.90 2.12
C TYR A 47 3.65 -1.00 0.86
N VAL A 48 3.94 0.16 0.27
CA VAL A 48 4.85 0.28 -0.89
C VAL A 48 6.09 1.12 -0.55
N GLU A 49 6.10 1.68 0.65
CA GLU A 49 7.23 2.31 1.30
C GLU A 49 7.01 2.18 2.82
N VAL A 50 8.05 1.86 3.56
CA VAL A 50 8.01 1.65 5.02
C VAL A 50 9.18 2.36 5.70
N PRO A 51 9.05 2.73 6.99
CA PRO A 51 10.19 3.22 7.78
C PRO A 51 11.22 2.12 8.02
N ASP A 52 12.41 2.51 8.47
CA ASP A 52 13.55 1.59 8.62
C ASP A 52 13.33 0.52 9.69
N ASP A 53 12.51 0.81 10.70
CA ASP A 53 12.11 -0.16 11.74
C ASP A 53 11.15 -1.25 11.25
N GLN A 54 10.66 -1.13 10.00
CA GLN A 54 9.71 -2.05 9.36
C GLN A 54 10.24 -2.59 8.01
N GLY A 55 11.56 -2.53 7.81
CA GLY A 55 12.25 -3.07 6.62
C GLY A 55 12.80 -2.02 5.67
N GLY A 56 12.39 -0.75 5.82
CA GLY A 56 12.97 0.39 5.14
C GLY A 56 12.86 0.43 3.62
N PHE A 57 12.14 -0.45 2.92
CA PHE A 57 12.15 -0.47 1.45
C PHE A 57 11.24 0.60 0.81
N VAL A 58 11.47 0.84 -0.48
CA VAL A 58 10.63 1.68 -1.36
C VAL A 58 10.42 0.92 -2.67
N ARG A 59 9.18 0.63 -3.04
CA ARG A 59 8.82 -0.19 -4.22
C ARG A 59 7.79 0.47 -5.14
N PHE A 60 7.92 1.77 -5.37
CA PHE A 60 6.96 2.55 -6.16
C PHE A 60 6.78 2.05 -7.61
N TYR A 61 7.82 1.43 -8.18
CA TYR A 61 7.78 0.88 -9.53
C TYR A 61 6.93 -0.39 -9.65
N GLU A 62 6.71 -1.11 -8.54
CA GLU A 62 5.88 -2.33 -8.51
C GLU A 62 4.40 -2.03 -8.33
N VAL A 63 4.04 -0.81 -7.92
CA VAL A 63 2.65 -0.42 -7.64
C VAL A 63 1.68 -0.73 -8.79
N PRO A 64 2.00 -0.46 -10.07
CA PRO A 64 1.10 -0.83 -11.17
C PRO A 64 0.83 -2.34 -11.28
N GLU A 65 1.83 -3.17 -10.98
CA GLU A 65 1.69 -4.62 -10.98
C GLU A 65 0.89 -5.10 -9.77
N ILE A 66 1.18 -4.58 -8.59
CA ILE A 66 0.44 -4.84 -7.35
C ILE A 66 -1.04 -4.53 -7.51
N ILE A 67 -1.39 -3.37 -8.09
CA ILE A 67 -2.79 -2.98 -8.34
C ILE A 67 -3.46 -3.97 -9.30
N ARG A 68 -2.80 -4.36 -10.39
CA ARG A 68 -3.38 -5.34 -11.34
C ARG A 68 -3.62 -6.70 -10.71
N ALA A 69 -2.72 -7.12 -9.82
CA ALA A 69 -2.79 -8.42 -9.16
C ALA A 69 -3.85 -8.49 -8.05
N ALA A 70 -4.03 -7.42 -7.28
CA ALA A 70 -4.71 -7.50 -5.98
C ALA A 70 -5.75 -6.41 -5.70
N ALA A 71 -6.13 -5.58 -6.69
CA ALA A 71 -7.21 -4.61 -6.49
C ALA A 71 -8.55 -5.29 -6.10
N PRO A 72 -9.39 -4.65 -5.25
CA PRO A 72 -9.18 -3.34 -4.63
C PRO A 72 -8.18 -3.37 -3.46
N LEU A 73 -7.35 -2.35 -3.36
CA LEU A 73 -6.36 -2.19 -2.29
C LEU A 73 -6.08 -0.72 -1.98
N TYR A 74 -5.57 -0.45 -0.78
CA TYR A 74 -5.03 0.84 -0.36
C TYR A 74 -3.50 0.78 -0.37
N VAL A 75 -2.89 1.72 -1.10
CA VAL A 75 -1.43 1.90 -1.11
C VAL A 75 -1.03 2.69 0.12
N LYS A 76 -0.25 2.06 1.02
CA LYS A 76 0.26 2.66 2.25
C LYS A 76 1.69 3.16 2.11
N LEU A 77 1.92 4.35 2.67
CA LEU A 77 3.17 5.09 2.61
C LEU A 77 3.67 5.40 4.02
N GLY A 78 4.64 4.59 4.47
CA GLY A 78 5.28 4.73 5.77
C GLY A 78 6.32 5.86 5.84
N ILE A 79 6.85 6.28 4.68
CA ILE A 79 8.05 7.13 4.50
C ILE A 79 9.32 6.43 4.99
N ARG A 80 10.22 6.11 4.06
CA ARG A 80 11.56 5.62 4.40
C ARG A 80 12.36 6.74 5.09
N ASN A 81 13.18 6.41 6.09
CA ASN A 81 13.96 7.35 6.90
C ASN A 81 13.11 8.27 7.80
N ALA A 82 11.82 8.01 7.94
CA ALA A 82 11.01 8.75 8.89
C ALA A 82 11.32 8.29 10.33
N PRO A 83 11.51 9.22 11.28
CA PRO A 83 11.55 8.89 12.69
C PRO A 83 10.18 8.36 13.14
N ASN A 84 10.19 7.46 14.12
CA ASN A 84 8.96 7.01 14.76
C ASN A 84 8.37 8.16 15.59
N ILE A 85 7.09 8.46 15.33
CA ILE A 85 6.37 9.56 15.99
C ILE A 85 5.27 9.07 16.92
N TYR A 86 5.11 7.75 17.11
CA TYR A 86 4.05 7.20 17.95
C TYR A 86 4.57 6.77 19.33
N PRO A 87 3.87 7.13 20.42
CA PRO A 87 2.72 8.06 20.46
C PRO A 87 3.13 9.52 20.20
N ALA A 88 2.30 10.28 19.47
CA ALA A 88 2.57 11.68 19.15
C ALA A 88 1.93 12.61 20.18
N GLY A 89 2.65 13.66 20.59
CA GLY A 89 2.13 14.77 21.41
C GLY A 89 2.66 16.11 20.90
N LEU A 90 2.37 17.21 21.62
CA LEU A 90 2.76 18.58 21.20
C LEU A 90 4.27 18.71 20.89
N HIS A 91 5.11 17.98 21.63
CA HIS A 91 6.57 17.95 21.41
C HIS A 91 7.00 17.35 20.04
N LEU A 92 6.10 16.66 19.33
CA LEU A 92 6.34 16.08 18.00
C LEU A 92 5.42 16.66 16.93
N GLU A 93 4.60 17.68 17.24
CA GLU A 93 3.58 18.21 16.33
C GLU A 93 4.18 18.70 15.01
N ASP A 94 5.21 19.53 15.08
CA ASP A 94 5.90 20.04 13.88
C ASP A 94 6.47 18.93 13.00
N LEU A 95 7.00 17.88 13.63
CA LEU A 95 7.54 16.71 12.92
C LEU A 95 6.41 15.89 12.29
N ALA A 96 5.32 15.66 13.01
CA ALA A 96 4.14 14.96 12.50
C ALA A 96 3.52 15.68 11.30
N ILE A 97 3.42 17.02 11.35
CA ILE A 97 2.94 17.85 10.23
C ILE A 97 3.87 17.72 9.02
N LYS A 98 5.19 17.82 9.23
CA LYS A 98 6.19 17.67 8.15
C LYS A 98 6.11 16.28 7.50
N LEU A 99 6.03 15.22 8.29
CA LEU A 99 5.85 13.86 7.78
C LEU A 99 4.51 13.68 7.07
N GLY A 100 3.43 14.29 7.57
CA GLY A 100 2.13 14.30 6.89
C GLY A 100 2.21 14.90 5.48
N ARG A 101 2.85 16.07 5.34
CA ARG A 101 3.09 16.72 4.03
C ARG A 101 3.94 15.83 3.10
N GLU A 102 4.97 15.18 3.65
CA GLU A 102 5.79 14.27 2.84
C GLU A 102 4.99 13.05 2.37
N ARG A 103 4.07 12.50 3.17
CA ARG A 103 3.18 11.39 2.71
C ARG A 103 2.32 11.80 1.52
N VAL A 104 1.78 13.03 1.54
CA VAL A 104 0.99 13.57 0.42
C VAL A 104 1.87 13.69 -0.83
N ARG A 105 3.08 14.23 -0.70
CA ARG A 105 4.05 14.29 -1.80
C ARG A 105 4.42 12.91 -2.34
N ARG A 106 4.63 11.92 -1.47
CA ARG A 106 4.90 10.52 -1.87
C ARG A 106 3.71 9.90 -2.62
N ALA A 107 2.49 10.17 -2.19
CA ALA A 107 1.29 9.73 -2.90
C ALA A 107 1.20 10.33 -4.30
N GLU A 108 1.52 11.61 -4.47
CA GLU A 108 1.59 12.26 -5.78
C GLU A 108 2.63 11.58 -6.70
N LEU A 109 3.80 11.23 -6.17
CA LEU A 109 4.83 10.49 -6.91
C LEU A 109 4.35 9.11 -7.37
N VAL A 110 3.64 8.37 -6.51
CA VAL A 110 3.03 7.08 -6.88
C VAL A 110 1.98 7.28 -7.97
N LEU A 111 1.09 8.26 -7.84
CA LEU A 111 0.07 8.57 -8.86
C LEU A 111 0.69 8.99 -10.20
N ARG A 112 1.82 9.70 -10.17
CA ARG A 112 2.58 10.05 -11.37
C ARG A 112 3.18 8.79 -12.01
N MET A 113 3.78 7.90 -11.22
CA MET A 113 4.31 6.62 -11.70
C MET A 113 3.24 5.76 -12.37
N LEU A 114 2.03 5.71 -11.79
CA LEU A 114 0.89 5.00 -12.37
C LEU A 114 0.50 5.57 -13.74
N ARG A 115 0.42 6.90 -13.84
CA ARG A 115 0.12 7.59 -15.12
C ARG A 115 1.18 7.31 -16.20
N GLU A 116 2.45 7.28 -15.81
CA GLU A 116 3.57 7.07 -16.74
C GLU A 116 3.70 5.60 -17.18
N ARG A 117 3.41 4.63 -16.31
CA ARG A 117 3.73 3.19 -16.54
C ARG A 117 2.53 2.27 -16.73
N ALA A 118 1.35 2.69 -16.31
CA ALA A 118 0.10 1.98 -16.56
C ALA A 118 -0.90 2.95 -17.18
N PRO A 119 -0.65 3.43 -18.41
CA PRO A 119 -1.63 4.23 -19.12
C PRO A 119 -2.95 3.46 -19.18
N ASP A 120 -4.04 4.16 -18.88
CA ASP A 120 -5.38 3.58 -18.82
C ASP A 120 -5.65 2.77 -20.12
N PRO A 121 -6.01 1.48 -20.03
CA PRO A 121 -6.35 0.70 -21.22
C PRO A 121 -7.49 1.33 -22.04
N ARG A 122 -8.32 2.21 -21.44
CA ARG A 122 -9.35 2.97 -22.14
C ARG A 122 -8.80 4.13 -22.97
N VAL A 123 -7.70 4.76 -22.55
CA VAL A 123 -7.06 5.87 -23.29
C VAL A 123 -6.27 5.35 -24.50
N ALA A 124 -5.69 4.15 -24.42
CA ALA A 124 -5.00 3.52 -25.54
C ALA A 124 -5.93 3.22 -26.75
N SER A 125 -7.23 3.05 -26.52
CA SER A 125 -8.22 2.77 -27.58
C SER A 125 -8.72 4.01 -28.35
N ALA A 126 -8.42 5.22 -27.85
CA ALA A 126 -8.89 6.48 -28.44
C ALA A 126 -7.97 7.03 -29.55
N ASN A 127 -6.74 6.51 -29.67
CA ASN A 127 -5.74 6.97 -30.64
C ASN A 127 -5.63 6.09 -31.90
N ASN A 128 -6.57 5.15 -32.10
CA ASN A 128 -6.59 4.25 -33.25
C ASN A 128 -7.93 4.30 -34.03
N ARG A 129 -8.51 5.49 -34.17
CA ARG A 129 -9.66 5.74 -35.03
C ARG A 129 -9.46 6.99 -35.87
#